data_AF-A0A948WDC2-F1
#
_entry.id   AF-A0A948WDC2-F1
#
_cell.length_a   1.000
_cell.length_b   1.000
_cell.length_c   1.000
_cell.angle_alpha   90.00
_cell.angle_beta   90.00
_cell.angle_gamma   90.00
#
_symmetry.space_group_name_H-M   'P 1'
#
loop_
_entity.id
_entity.type
_entity.pdbx_description
1 polymer ?
#
loop_
_entity_poly.entity_id
_entity_poly.type
_entity_poly.pdbx_seq_one_letter_code
_entity_poly.pdbx_strand_id
1 'polypeptide(L)'
;MTPQETRPKSLLVVTSLLLLAASSALAQTTRTWDAGASTSDLLTALNWSGDAVPGNTSIALFDGTVGGDLSLTFGAAFGGSTGLGITMTNTQTGNLTINNSSATQQTIRIDDTTTYGIKIASGAGAFTLALRARRIQCNSCWAVKLAEI
;
A
#
# COMPACT_ATOMS: atom_id res chain seq x y z
N MET A 1 -50.24 -15.19 -55.76
CA MET A 1 -50.52 -13.84 -55.22
C MET A 1 -51.10 -14.04 -53.82
N THR A 2 -50.51 -13.74 -52.67
CA THR A 2 -49.18 -13.28 -52.21
C THR A 2 -49.15 -13.78 -50.74
N PRO A 3 -48.03 -14.32 -50.22
CA PRO A 3 -48.02 -14.90 -48.86
C PRO A 3 -47.93 -13.80 -47.80
N GLN A 4 -48.78 -13.86 -46.76
CA GLN A 4 -48.71 -12.99 -45.58
C GLN A 4 -47.80 -13.64 -44.53
N GLU A 5 -46.65 -13.00 -44.33
CA GLU A 5 -45.56 -13.37 -43.45
C GLU A 5 -45.90 -13.07 -41.98
N THR A 6 -46.03 -14.11 -41.16
CA THR A 6 -46.17 -13.99 -39.70
C THR A 6 -44.82 -13.68 -39.06
N ARG A 7 -44.59 -12.41 -38.68
CA ARG A 7 -43.40 -11.99 -37.92
C ARG A 7 -43.48 -12.46 -36.46
N PRO A 8 -42.51 -13.24 -35.94
CA PRO A 8 -42.47 -13.59 -34.53
C PRO A 8 -42.04 -12.38 -33.67
N LYS A 9 -42.97 -11.89 -32.84
CA LYS A 9 -42.73 -10.90 -31.77
C LYS A 9 -42.04 -11.56 -30.57
N SER A 10 -40.78 -11.96 -30.69
CA SER A 10 -40.06 -12.58 -29.56
C SER A 10 -38.55 -12.36 -29.60
N LEU A 11 -38.11 -11.17 -30.01
CA LEU A 11 -36.69 -10.83 -30.04
C LEU A 11 -36.43 -9.53 -29.27
N LEU A 12 -36.85 -9.43 -28.01
CA LEU A 12 -36.47 -8.29 -27.17
C LEU A 12 -36.54 -8.56 -25.66
N VAL A 13 -36.12 -9.73 -25.18
CA VAL A 13 -35.91 -9.96 -23.72
C VAL A 13 -34.69 -10.85 -23.45
N VAL A 14 -33.67 -10.83 -24.33
CA VAL A 14 -32.42 -11.59 -24.10
C VAL A 14 -31.18 -10.69 -24.30
N THR A 15 -31.33 -9.39 -24.09
CA THR A 15 -30.22 -8.42 -24.16
C THR A 15 -30.10 -7.57 -22.90
N SER A 16 -31.03 -7.66 -21.95
CA SER A 16 -30.94 -6.99 -20.65
C SER A 16 -30.14 -7.75 -19.60
N LEU A 17 -29.58 -8.92 -19.95
CA LEU A 17 -28.49 -9.53 -19.19
C LEU A 17 -27.15 -8.86 -19.57
N LEU A 18 -27.14 -7.53 -19.57
CA LEU A 18 -26.04 -6.76 -18.97
C LEU A 18 -25.90 -7.25 -17.52
N LEU A 19 -25.35 -8.46 -17.32
CA LEU A 19 -24.42 -8.64 -16.21
C LEU A 19 -23.29 -7.68 -16.59
N LEU A 20 -23.26 -6.43 -16.13
CA LEU A 20 -22.84 -6.12 -14.77
C LEU A 20 -21.83 -7.17 -14.28
N ALA A 21 -20.83 -7.47 -15.13
CA ALA A 21 -19.49 -7.70 -14.67
C ALA A 21 -19.11 -6.43 -13.91
N ALA A 22 -19.56 -6.36 -12.66
CA ALA A 22 -18.93 -5.54 -11.66
C ALA A 22 -17.50 -6.05 -11.63
N SER A 23 -16.64 -5.40 -12.42
CA SER A 23 -15.21 -5.46 -12.19
C SER A 23 -15.06 -5.05 -10.74
N SER A 24 -14.86 -6.03 -9.86
CA SER A 24 -14.46 -5.80 -8.49
C SER A 24 -13.05 -5.24 -8.56
N ALA A 25 -12.98 -3.93 -8.84
CA ALA A 25 -11.80 -3.14 -8.59
C ALA A 25 -11.51 -3.36 -7.11
N LEU A 26 -10.40 -4.05 -6.81
CA LEU A 26 -9.92 -4.16 -5.45
C LEU A 26 -9.70 -2.73 -4.96
N ALA A 27 -10.60 -2.25 -4.09
CA ALA A 27 -10.51 -0.90 -3.58
C ALA A 27 -9.23 -0.78 -2.76
N GLN A 28 -8.32 0.06 -3.24
CA GLN A 28 -7.14 0.45 -2.48
C GLN A 28 -7.61 1.13 -1.19
N THR A 29 -7.23 0.59 -0.05
CA THR A 29 -7.60 1.14 1.26
C THR A 29 -6.42 1.91 1.84
N THR A 30 -6.61 3.17 2.19
CA THR A 30 -5.61 3.94 2.94
C THR A 30 -5.86 3.76 4.43
N ARG A 31 -4.79 3.53 5.18
CA ARG A 31 -4.80 3.39 6.64
C ARG A 31 -3.76 4.35 7.21
N THR A 32 -4.21 5.27 8.05
CA THR A 32 -3.37 6.29 8.69
C THR A 32 -2.84 5.75 10.01
N TRP A 33 -1.54 5.95 10.27
CA TRP A 33 -0.96 5.69 11.58
C TRP A 33 -1.48 6.73 12.60
N ASP A 34 -2.17 6.28 13.63
CA ASP A 34 -2.79 7.13 14.65
C ASP A 34 -2.31 6.84 16.08
N ALA A 35 -1.49 5.80 16.26
CA ALA A 35 -0.96 5.35 17.55
C ALA A 35 -2.03 5.09 18.63
N GLY A 36 -3.25 4.67 18.25
CA GLY A 36 -4.34 4.42 19.20
C GLY A 36 -4.03 3.37 20.29
N ALA A 37 -3.09 2.45 20.05
CA ALA A 37 -2.64 1.47 21.04
C ALA A 37 -1.51 1.98 21.96
N SER A 38 -0.96 3.17 21.69
CA SER A 38 0.24 3.70 22.37
C SER A 38 1.46 2.77 22.28
N THR A 39 1.60 2.03 21.18
CA THR A 39 2.78 1.19 20.91
C THR A 39 3.42 1.58 19.58
N SER A 40 4.68 1.18 19.36
CA SER A 40 5.41 1.40 18.12
C SER A 40 5.33 0.22 17.14
N ASP A 41 4.46 -0.76 17.40
CA ASP A 41 4.34 -1.96 16.58
C ASP A 41 3.40 -1.74 15.38
N LEU A 42 3.92 -1.85 14.16
CA LEU A 42 3.16 -1.72 12.91
C LEU A 42 2.10 -2.82 12.75
N LEU A 43 2.24 -3.94 13.46
CA LEU A 43 1.31 -5.07 13.38
C LEU A 43 0.17 -4.98 14.39
N THR A 44 0.19 -3.98 15.28
CA THR A 44 -0.91 -3.72 16.20
C THR A 44 -2.02 -2.95 15.49
N ALA A 45 -3.17 -3.60 15.29
CA ALA A 45 -4.30 -3.07 14.53
C ALA A 45 -4.84 -1.74 15.09
N LEU A 46 -4.83 -1.58 16.41
CA LEU A 46 -5.28 -0.37 17.12
C LEU A 46 -4.38 0.87 16.90
N ASN A 47 -3.25 0.76 16.22
CA ASN A 47 -2.42 1.91 15.84
C ASN A 47 -2.75 2.47 14.44
N TRP A 48 -3.78 1.92 13.79
CA TRP A 48 -4.18 2.30 12.45
C TRP A 48 -5.63 2.73 12.43
N SER A 49 -5.92 3.74 11.60
CA SER A 49 -7.27 4.22 11.38
C SER A 49 -8.22 3.07 11.01
N GLY A 50 -9.31 2.94 11.76
CA GLY A 50 -10.30 1.88 11.58
C GLY A 50 -9.84 0.51 12.08
N ASP A 51 -8.94 0.49 13.07
CA ASP A 51 -8.52 -0.65 13.89
C ASP A 51 -8.12 -1.89 13.07
N ALA A 52 -7.39 -1.67 11.98
CA ALA A 52 -6.96 -2.73 11.09
C ALA A 52 -5.61 -2.44 10.44
N VAL A 53 -4.72 -3.43 10.48
CA VAL A 53 -3.39 -3.38 9.85
C VAL A 53 -3.54 -3.26 8.32
N PRO A 54 -2.77 -2.38 7.66
CA PRO A 54 -2.74 -2.28 6.20
C PRO A 54 -2.43 -3.64 5.55
N GLY A 55 -3.28 -4.06 4.60
CA GLY A 55 -3.14 -5.30 3.86
C GLY A 55 -2.44 -5.14 2.50
N ASN A 56 -2.44 -6.21 1.70
CA ASN A 56 -1.64 -6.40 0.47
C ASN A 56 -1.96 -5.48 -0.72
N THR A 57 -2.89 -4.54 -0.55
CA THR A 57 -3.25 -3.54 -1.56
C THR A 57 -3.49 -2.17 -0.91
N SER A 58 -3.06 -2.02 0.35
CA SER A 58 -3.32 -0.82 1.14
C SER A 58 -2.21 0.20 1.00
N ILE A 59 -2.53 1.45 1.36
CA ILE A 59 -1.54 2.49 1.63
C ILE A 59 -1.42 2.64 3.14
N ALA A 60 -0.21 2.45 3.67
CA ALA A 60 0.16 2.95 4.99
C ALA A 60 0.49 4.44 4.87
N LEU A 61 -0.30 5.27 5.55
CA LEU A 61 -0.19 6.72 5.52
C LEU A 61 0.37 7.25 6.84
N PHE A 62 1.43 8.04 6.75
CA PHE A 62 2.03 8.80 7.83
C PHE A 62 1.84 10.28 7.54
N ASP A 63 0.88 10.91 8.21
CA ASP A 63 0.43 12.26 7.90
C ASP A 63 0.66 13.27 9.04
N GLY A 64 1.47 12.93 10.03
CA GLY A 64 1.71 13.80 11.18
C GLY A 64 0.54 13.90 12.15
N THR A 65 -0.51 13.07 12.01
CA THR A 65 -1.55 12.91 13.06
C THR A 65 -0.90 12.60 14.41
N VAL A 66 0.14 11.77 14.39
CA VAL A 66 1.04 11.59 15.53
C VAL A 66 2.25 12.48 15.32
N GLY A 67 2.37 13.51 16.13
CA GLY A 67 3.46 14.49 16.03
C GLY A 67 4.82 13.93 16.45
N GLY A 68 5.88 14.50 15.88
CA GLY A 68 7.26 14.18 16.22
C GLY A 68 7.85 13.00 15.45
N ASP A 69 8.98 12.51 15.93
CA ASP A 69 9.72 11.41 15.32
C ASP A 69 8.99 10.08 15.60
N LEU A 70 8.82 9.27 14.56
CA LEU A 70 8.22 7.94 14.61
C LEU A 70 9.31 6.89 14.43
N SER A 71 9.52 6.07 15.46
CA SER A 71 10.40 4.90 15.40
C SER A 71 9.57 3.64 15.57
N LEU A 72 9.25 3.01 14.44
CA LEU A 72 8.27 1.93 14.33
C LEU A 72 8.95 0.59 14.09
N THR A 73 8.42 -0.45 14.73
CA THR A 73 8.95 -1.81 14.66
C THR A 73 7.93 -2.79 14.09
N PHE A 74 8.42 -3.85 13.46
CA PHE A 74 7.59 -4.99 13.06
C PHE A 74 8.38 -6.29 13.15
N GLY A 75 7.75 -7.34 13.69
CA GLY A 75 8.40 -8.63 13.95
C GLY A 75 8.08 -9.74 12.94
N ALA A 76 7.15 -9.49 12.01
CA ALA A 76 6.71 -10.43 10.98
C ALA A 76 6.64 -9.74 9.60
N ALA A 77 6.03 -10.36 8.59
CA ALA A 77 5.83 -9.71 7.30
C ALA A 77 4.80 -8.57 7.41
N PHE A 78 5.08 -7.43 6.79
CA PHE A 78 4.18 -6.27 6.70
C PHE A 78 3.87 -6.00 5.23
N GLY A 79 2.57 -5.97 4.85
CA GLY A 79 2.12 -5.81 3.46
C GLY A 79 1.99 -7.10 2.63
N GLY A 80 2.23 -8.27 3.20
CA GLY A 80 2.05 -9.56 2.53
C GLY A 80 2.88 -9.75 1.25
N SER A 81 2.43 -10.64 0.36
CA SER A 81 3.19 -11.06 -0.83
C SER A 81 3.23 -10.03 -1.96
N THR A 82 2.23 -9.17 -2.03
CA THR A 82 2.10 -8.12 -3.06
C THR A 82 2.75 -6.80 -2.63
N GLY A 83 3.11 -6.67 -1.35
CA GLY A 83 3.60 -5.44 -0.75
C GLY A 83 2.47 -4.46 -0.39
N LEU A 84 2.85 -3.29 0.11
CA LEU A 84 1.94 -2.18 0.39
C LEU A 84 2.55 -0.86 -0.11
N GLY A 85 1.71 0.15 -0.32
CA GLY A 85 2.19 1.52 -0.55
C GLY A 85 2.52 2.22 0.77
N ILE A 86 3.63 2.96 0.82
CA ILE A 86 3.95 3.83 1.97
C ILE A 86 3.88 5.27 1.49
N THR A 87 3.10 6.10 2.18
CA THR A 87 3.00 7.52 1.89
C THR A 87 3.29 8.33 3.14
N MET A 88 4.17 9.33 3.01
CA MET A 88 4.46 10.33 4.02
C MET A 88 4.10 11.71 3.47
N THR A 89 3.17 12.41 4.13
CA THR A 89 2.77 13.76 3.72
C THR A 89 3.72 14.81 4.31
N ASN A 90 3.56 16.06 3.87
CA ASN A 90 4.35 17.19 4.37
C ASN A 90 4.02 17.59 5.81
N THR A 91 2.92 17.09 6.37
CA THR A 91 2.53 17.31 7.76
C THR A 91 3.26 16.37 8.72
N GLN A 92 3.79 15.23 8.24
CA GLN A 92 4.77 14.44 8.96
C GLN A 92 6.16 15.11 8.85
N THR A 93 6.48 16.02 9.76
CA THR A 93 7.76 16.75 9.75
C THR A 93 8.87 16.08 10.56
N GLY A 94 8.51 15.19 11.50
CA GLY A 94 9.47 14.38 12.24
C GLY A 94 9.98 13.20 11.42
N ASN A 95 11.09 12.61 11.86
CA ASN A 95 11.72 11.48 11.20
C ASN A 95 10.82 10.24 11.26
N LEU A 96 10.64 9.54 10.15
CA LEU A 96 10.00 8.22 10.12
C LEU A 96 11.07 7.14 9.95
N THR A 97 11.20 6.29 10.97
CA THR A 97 12.05 5.09 10.96
C THR A 97 11.16 3.87 11.03
N ILE A 98 11.32 2.96 10.06
CA ILE A 98 10.66 1.66 10.06
C ILE A 98 11.75 0.58 10.16
N ASN A 99 11.66 -0.24 11.21
CA ASN A 99 12.66 -1.24 11.57
C ASN A 99 12.04 -2.62 11.74
N ASN A 100 12.55 -3.62 11.02
CA ASN A 100 12.20 -5.01 11.31
C ASN A 100 13.11 -5.54 12.43
N SER A 101 12.54 -5.76 13.62
CA SER A 101 13.30 -6.19 14.79
C SER A 101 13.66 -7.68 14.80
N SER A 102 13.05 -8.50 13.92
CA SER A 102 13.10 -9.97 14.00
C SER A 102 13.87 -10.67 12.88
N ALA A 103 14.24 -9.98 11.79
CA ALA A 103 14.76 -10.65 10.59
C ALA A 103 16.30 -10.62 10.47
N THR A 104 16.92 -11.80 10.31
CA THR A 104 18.35 -11.97 9.98
C THR A 104 18.67 -11.70 8.50
N GLN A 105 17.67 -11.74 7.63
CA GLN A 105 17.72 -11.32 6.23
C GLN A 105 16.40 -10.63 5.87
N GLN A 106 16.49 -9.49 5.18
CA GLN A 106 15.33 -8.67 4.82
C GLN A 106 15.25 -8.49 3.31
N THR A 107 14.06 -8.67 2.76
CA THR A 107 13.74 -8.28 1.38
C THR A 107 12.60 -7.28 1.45
N ILE A 108 12.94 -5.99 1.34
CA ILE A 108 11.93 -4.98 1.01
C ILE A 108 11.88 -4.90 -0.51
N ARG A 109 10.71 -5.20 -1.06
CA ARG A 109 10.43 -5.00 -2.48
C ARG A 109 9.70 -3.67 -2.63
N ILE A 110 10.38 -2.69 -3.23
CA ILE A 110 9.79 -1.44 -3.67
C ILE A 110 9.51 -1.62 -5.16
N ASP A 111 8.31 -2.05 -5.50
CA ASP A 111 7.86 -2.02 -6.89
C ASP A 111 7.26 -0.65 -7.14
N ASP A 112 7.86 0.14 -8.03
CA ASP A 112 7.20 1.32 -8.62
C ASP A 112 6.21 0.85 -9.69
N THR A 113 5.11 0.25 -9.23
CA THR A 113 3.89 0.27 -10.04
C THR A 113 3.18 1.57 -9.68
N THR A 114 2.49 2.23 -10.60
CA THR A 114 1.81 3.51 -10.33
C THR A 114 0.89 3.49 -9.09
N THR A 115 0.50 2.30 -8.64
CA THR A 115 -0.33 2.01 -7.47
C THR A 115 0.44 1.80 -6.16
N TYR A 116 1.66 1.26 -6.19
CA TYR A 116 2.44 0.85 -5.01
C TYR A 116 3.87 1.43 -5.06
N GLY A 117 4.41 1.83 -3.92
CA GLY A 117 5.71 2.51 -3.86
C GLY A 117 5.85 3.35 -2.60
N ILE A 118 6.96 4.08 -2.52
CA ILE A 118 7.23 5.03 -1.43
C ILE A 118 7.02 6.45 -1.98
N LYS A 119 6.03 7.17 -1.44
CA LYS A 119 5.74 8.57 -1.81
C LYS A 119 6.04 9.48 -0.63
N ILE A 120 7.00 10.37 -0.78
CA ILE A 120 7.39 11.35 0.23
C ILE A 120 7.10 12.75 -0.30
N ALA A 121 6.20 13.47 0.34
CA ALA A 121 5.85 14.83 -0.07
C ALA A 121 7.00 15.82 0.20
N SER A 122 7.08 16.88 -0.61
CA SER A 122 8.01 17.98 -0.35
C SER A 122 7.74 18.60 1.03
N GLY A 123 8.77 18.74 1.85
CA GLY A 123 8.68 19.26 3.23
C GLY A 123 8.40 18.21 4.30
N ALA A 124 8.22 16.94 3.93
CA ALA A 124 8.17 15.86 4.91
C ALA A 124 9.56 15.63 5.57
N GLY A 125 9.56 15.08 6.78
CA GLY A 125 10.77 14.76 7.54
C GLY A 125 11.66 13.70 6.87
N ALA A 126 12.77 13.34 7.51
CA ALA A 126 13.63 12.29 6.97
C ALA A 126 12.91 10.94 7.00
N PHE A 127 13.04 10.17 5.93
CA PHE A 127 12.56 8.79 5.85
C PHE A 127 13.76 7.84 5.91
N THR A 128 13.77 6.96 6.92
CA THR A 128 14.86 5.99 7.13
C THR A 128 14.32 4.56 7.12
N LEU A 129 14.92 3.71 6.29
CA LEU A 129 14.74 2.26 6.31
C LEU A 129 15.95 1.61 6.99
N ALA A 130 15.77 1.13 8.21
CA ALA A 130 16.83 0.43 8.94
C ALA A 130 16.82 -1.06 8.56
N LEU A 131 17.55 -1.40 7.49
CA LEU A 131 17.66 -2.78 7.01
C LEU A 131 19.04 -3.34 7.31
N ARG A 132 19.11 -4.55 7.85
CA ARG A 132 20.35 -5.36 7.82
C ARG A 132 20.46 -6.01 6.43
N ALA A 133 20.74 -5.21 5.41
CA ALA A 133 20.85 -5.70 4.04
C ALA A 133 22.28 -6.18 3.74
N ARG A 134 22.42 -7.42 3.24
CA ARG A 134 23.71 -7.91 2.67
C ARG A 134 23.94 -7.44 1.23
N ARG A 135 22.90 -6.97 0.54
CA ARG A 135 22.97 -6.52 -0.85
C ARG A 135 21.80 -5.57 -1.14
N ILE A 136 22.07 -4.41 -1.73
CA ILE A 136 21.06 -3.58 -2.39
C ILE A 136 21.18 -3.88 -3.89
N GLN A 137 20.15 -4.47 -4.49
CA GLN A 137 20.10 -4.71 -5.93
C GLN A 137 19.19 -3.68 -6.56
N CYS A 138 19.75 -2.82 -7.42
CA CYS A 138 18.95 -2.04 -8.34
C CYS A 138 19.20 -2.52 -9.77
N ASN A 139 18.13 -2.96 -10.44
CA ASN A 139 18.23 -3.54 -11.78
C ASN A 139 18.33 -2.48 -12.90
N SER A 140 18.18 -1.19 -12.57
CA SER A 140 18.18 -0.08 -13.53
C SER A 140 18.70 1.26 -12.98
N CYS A 141 19.45 1.28 -11.87
CA CYS A 141 19.95 2.52 -11.28
C CYS A 141 21.33 2.91 -11.85
N TRP A 142 21.47 4.20 -12.15
CA TRP A 142 22.74 4.87 -12.34
C TRP A 142 23.33 5.15 -10.95
N ALA A 143 24.19 4.25 -10.49
CA ALA A 143 24.98 4.31 -9.25
C ALA A 143 24.18 4.42 -7.92
N VAL A 144 24.06 3.30 -7.21
CA VAL A 144 23.73 3.29 -5.77
C VAL A 144 25.04 3.39 -4.99
N LYS A 145 25.25 4.50 -4.27
CA LYS A 145 26.38 4.65 -3.35
C LYS A 145 25.95 4.16 -1.97
N LEU A 146 26.44 3.00 -1.54
CA LEU A 146 26.30 2.57 -0.15
C LEU A 146 27.24 3.42 0.71
N ALA A 147 26.70 4.06 1.73
CA ALA A 147 27.49 4.51 2.87
C ALA A 147 27.40 3.40 3.93
N GLU A 148 28.53 2.77 4.23
CA GLU A 148 28.64 1.91 5.41
C GLU A 148 28.65 2.83 6.65
N ILE A 149 27.82 2.49 7.65
CA ILE A 149 27.85 3.06 9.01
C ILE A 149 28.50 2.02 9.92
#